data_AF-A0AAE3LN05-F1
#
_entry.id   AF-A0AAE3LN05-F1
#
_cell.length_a   1.000
_cell.length_b   1.000
_cell.length_c   1.000
_cell.angle_alpha   90.00
_cell.angle_beta   90.00
_cell.angle_gamma   90.00
#
_symmetry.space_group_name_H-M   'P 1'
#
loop_
_entity.id
_entity.type
_entity.pdbx_description
1 polymer ?
#
loop_
_entity_poly.entity_id
_entity_poly.type
_entity_poly.pdbx_seq_one_letter_code
_entity_poly.pdbx_strand_id
1 'polypeptide(L)' 'MKGLISMYYNEKRKAITAKYVKTHLDDIKIRVPKGQREKLKAIAAEMGMSMNQMFIKAVEEYIERNYKPEEANETD' A
#
# COMPACT_ATOMS: atom_id res chain seq x y z
N MET A 1 19.87 15.67 -31.43
CA MET A 1 19.95 14.27 -30.94
C MET A 1 19.77 14.08 -29.43
N LYS A 2 20.01 15.07 -28.55
CA LYS A 2 19.90 14.92 -27.08
C LYS A 2 18.46 14.71 -26.53
N GLY A 3 17.42 15.11 -27.26
CA GLY A 3 16.02 14.98 -26.82
C GLY A 3 15.45 13.56 -26.88
N LEU A 4 15.82 12.76 -27.88
CA LEU A 4 15.29 11.38 -28.04
C LEU A 4 15.81 10.42 -26.97
N ILE A 5 17.06 10.56 -26.53
CA ILE A 5 17.66 9.68 -25.51
C ILE A 5 16.98 9.88 -24.15
N SER A 6 16.65 11.13 -23.80
CA SER A 6 15.93 11.46 -22.57
C SER A 6 14.49 10.92 -22.56
N MET A 7 13.77 11.06 -23.68
CA MET A 7 12.40 10.55 -23.84
C MET A 7 12.36 9.02 -23.79
N TYR A 8 13.26 8.34 -24.51
CA TYR A 8 13.35 6.88 -24.52
C TYR A 8 13.73 6.28 -23.15
N TYR A 9 14.60 6.96 -22.41
CA TYR A 9 14.97 6.56 -21.05
C TYR A 9 13.79 6.71 -20.08
N ASN A 10 12.96 7.74 -20.26
CA ASN A 10 11.76 7.96 -19.47
C ASN A 10 10.68 6.89 -19.76
N GLU A 11 10.45 6.56 -21.04
CA GLU A 11 9.51 5.51 -21.44
C GLU A 11 9.91 4.11 -20.94
N LYS A 12 11.20 3.75 -21.03
CA LYS A 12 11.70 2.48 -20.47
C LYS A 12 11.54 2.42 -18.95
N ARG A 13 11.82 3.51 -18.23
CA ARG A 13 11.60 3.55 -16.78
C ARG A 13 10.12 3.41 -16.42
N LYS A 14 9.21 4.07 -17.16
CA LYS A 14 7.76 3.91 -16.98
C LYS A 14 7.33 2.45 -17.17
N ALA A 15 7.81 1.77 -18.20
CA ALA A 15 7.48 0.37 -18.47
C ALA A 15 7.99 -0.58 -17.37
N ILE A 16 9.20 -0.35 -16.86
CA ILE A 16 9.77 -1.16 -15.77
C ILE A 16 8.99 -0.93 -14.46
N THR A 17 8.69 0.33 -14.12
CA THR A 17 7.88 0.66 -12.94
C THR A 17 6.48 0.05 -13.04
N ALA A 18 5.85 0.12 -14.21
CA ALA A 18 4.54 -0.50 -14.44
C ALA A 18 4.58 -2.03 -14.28
N LYS A 19 5.64 -2.69 -14.77
CA LYS A 19 5.83 -4.14 -14.60
C LYS A 19 6.02 -4.50 -13.12
N TYR A 20 6.83 -3.73 -12.38
CA TYR A 20 7.07 -3.96 -10.96
C TYR A 20 5.81 -3.81 -10.11
N VAL A 21 5.05 -2.73 -10.32
CA VAL A 21 3.76 -2.50 -9.64
C VAL A 21 2.81 -3.68 -9.90
N LYS A 22 2.67 -4.10 -11.17
CA LYS A 22 1.75 -5.18 -11.54
C LYS A 22 2.09 -6.54 -10.95
N THR A 23 3.38 -6.86 -10.75
CA THR A 23 3.78 -8.21 -10.31
C THR A 23 4.05 -8.33 -8.82
N HIS A 24 4.20 -7.23 -8.08
CA HIS A 24 4.58 -7.26 -6.67
C HIS A 24 3.64 -6.50 -5.74
N LEU A 25 2.65 -5.76 -6.27
CA LEU A 25 1.72 -4.97 -5.46
C LEU A 25 0.28 -5.30 -5.84
N ASP A 26 -0.55 -5.49 -4.81
CA ASP A 26 -2.00 -5.57 -4.96
C ASP A 26 -2.66 -4.21 -4.68
N ASP A 27 -3.57 -3.79 -5.55
CA ASP A 27 -4.31 -2.53 -5.40
C ASP A 27 -5.56 -2.74 -4.53
N ILE A 28 -5.59 -2.13 -3.34
CA ILE A 28 -6.77 -2.12 -2.46
C ILE A 28 -7.50 -0.78 -2.60
N LYS A 29 -8.74 -0.81 -3.12
CA LYS A 29 -9.60 0.37 -3.23
C LYS A 29 -10.63 0.41 -2.09
N ILE A 30 -10.50 1.42 -1.23
CA ILE A 30 -11.46 1.71 -0.16
C ILE A 30 -12.29 2.96 -0.48
N ARG A 31 -13.55 2.97 -0.05
CA ARG A 31 -14.41 4.16 -0.08
C ARG A 31 -14.56 4.68 1.34
N VAL A 32 -14.22 5.95 1.55
CA VAL A 32 -14.39 6.64 2.83
C VAL A 32 -15.35 7.83 2.64
N PRO A 33 -16.11 8.22 3.68
CA PRO A 33 -16.91 9.43 3.68
C PRO A 33 -16.11 10.67 3.24
N LYS A 34 -16.82 11.64 2.63
CA LYS A 34 -16.21 12.90 2.20
C LYS A 34 -15.54 13.61 3.38
N GLY A 35 -14.33 14.13 3.18
CA GLY A 35 -13.53 14.81 4.20
C GLY A 35 -12.74 13.89 5.14
N GLN A 36 -13.05 12.59 5.24
CA GLN A 36 -12.26 11.69 6.09
C GLN A 36 -10.86 11.43 5.54
N ARG A 37 -10.70 11.37 4.22
CA ARG A 37 -9.40 11.14 3.59
C ARG A 37 -8.37 12.19 4.00
N GLU A 38 -8.76 13.46 4.08
CA GLU A 38 -7.87 14.55 4.48
C GLU A 38 -7.48 14.45 5.95
N LYS A 39 -8.44 14.14 6.82
CA LYS A 39 -8.18 13.87 8.24
C LYS A 39 -7.19 12.73 8.43
N LEU A 40 -7.41 11.60 7.75
CA LEU A 40 -6.52 10.44 7.82
C LEU A 40 -5.11 10.77 7.30
N LYS A 41 -5.01 11.57 6.23
CA LYS A 41 -3.72 12.03 5.71
C LYS A 41 -2.99 12.94 6.70
N ALA A 42 -3.70 13.85 7.38
CA ALA A 42 -3.12 14.72 8.40
C ALA A 42 -2.59 13.91 9.58
N ILE A 43 -3.40 12.98 10.10
CA ILE A 43 -3.00 12.08 11.19
C ILE A 43 -1.77 11.24 10.78
N ALA A 44 -1.71 10.77 9.53
CA ALA A 44 -0.55 10.04 9.03
C ALA A 44 0.73 10.88 9.09
N ALA A 45 0.62 12.13 8.64
CA ALA A 45 1.73 13.08 8.61
C ALA A 45 2.20 13.43 10.04
N GLU A 46 1.28 13.63 10.98
CA GLU A 46 1.59 13.87 12.39
C GLU A 46 2.32 12.68 13.02
N MET A 47 1.94 11.45 12.66
CA MET A 47 2.62 10.24 13.12
C MET A 47 3.90 9.92 12.34
N GLY A 48 4.32 10.78 11.40
CA GLY A 48 5.54 10.61 10.61
C GLY A 48 5.52 9.40 9.68
N MET A 49 4.34 8.88 9.31
CA MET A 49 4.18 7.71 8.45
C MET A 49 3.30 7.99 7.24
N SER A 50 3.44 7.18 6.18
CA SER A 50 2.55 7.30 5.03
C SER A 50 1.15 6.80 5.38
N MET A 51 0.13 7.36 4.72
CA MET A 51 -1.26 6.91 4.87
C MET A 51 -1.41 5.41 4.56
N ASN A 52 -0.67 4.89 3.57
CA ASN A 52 -0.66 3.46 3.24
C ASN A 52 -0.11 2.61 4.39
N GLN A 53 1.03 3.00 4.96
CA GLN A 53 1.62 2.30 6.11
C GLN A 53 0.71 2.32 7.33
N MET A 54 -0.01 3.43 7.56
CA MET A 54 -1.00 3.48 8.64
C MET A 54 -2.10 2.44 8.43
N PHE A 55 -2.65 2.33 7.22
CA PHE A 55 -3.70 1.35 6.93
C PHE A 55 -3.22 -0.09 7.08
N ILE A 56 -2.04 -0.42 6.58
CA ILE A 56 -1.46 -1.76 6.70
C ILE A 56 -1.30 -2.13 8.18
N LYS A 57 -0.66 -1.25 8.97
CA LYS A 57 -0.47 -1.48 10.41
C LYS A 57 -1.79 -1.64 11.17
N ALA A 58 -2.78 -0.79 10.87
CA ALA A 58 -4.08 -0.86 11.53
C ALA A 58 -4.79 -2.18 11.22
N VAL A 59 -4.66 -2.69 9.99
CA VAL A 59 -5.22 -3.99 9.59
C VAL A 59 -4.46 -5.15 10.25
N GLU A 60 -3.13 -5.13 10.26
CA GLU A 60 -2.30 -6.13 10.93
C GLU A 60 -2.62 -6.22 12.42
N GLU A 61 -2.65 -5.08 13.11
CA GLU A 61 -2.99 -5.01 14.53
C GLU A 61 -4.42 -5.47 14.81
N TYR A 62 -5.37 -5.17 13.90
CA TYR A 62 -6.73 -5.66 14.03
C TYR A 62 -6.81 -7.18 13.86
N ILE A 63 -6.05 -7.75 12.91
CA ILE A 63 -5.96 -9.21 12.74
C ILE A 63 -5.32 -9.84 13.97
N GLU A 64 -4.17 -9.37 14.44
CA GLU A 64 -3.51 -9.94 15.62
C GLU A 64 -4.39 -9.92 16.88
N ARG A 65 -5.17 -8.86 17.07
CA ARG A 65 -6.05 -8.71 18.25
C ARG A 65 -7.33 -9.55 18.16
N ASN A 66 -7.89 -9.72 16.96
CA ASN A 66 -9.23 -10.30 16.78
C ASN A 66 -9.23 -11.68 16.13
N TYR A 67 -8.18 -12.02 15.40
CA TYR A 67 -7.99 -13.30 14.75
C TYR A 67 -7.06 -14.15 15.62
N LYS A 68 -7.65 -14.94 16.51
CA LYS A 68 -6.97 -16.09 17.08
C LYS A 68 -7.15 -17.22 16.07
N PRO A 69 -6.11 -17.70 15.37
CA PRO A 69 -6.23 -18.97 14.69
C PRO A 69 -6.57 -19.98 15.79
N GLU A 70 -7.73 -20.64 15.64
CA GLU A 70 -8.06 -21.82 16.42
C GLU A 70 -6.81 -22.70 16.37
N GLU A 71 -6.16 -22.91 17.52
CA GLU A 71 -5.02 -23.81 17.61
C GLU A 71 -5.47 -25.11 16.94
N ALA A 72 -4.68 -25.57 15.96
CA ALA A 72 -4.87 -26.87 15.38
C ALA A 72 -5.01 -27.84 16.55
N ASN A 73 -6.21 -28.40 16.71
CA ASN A 73 -6.42 -29.56 17.55
C ASN A 73 -5.61 -30.68 16.90
N GLU A 74 -4.32 -30.74 17.23
CA GLU A 74 -3.47 -31.88 16.99
C GLU A 74 -3.95 -32.96 17.96
N THR A 75 -5.05 -33.60 17.57
CA THR A 75 -5.26 -35.00 17.90
C THR A 75 -4.25 -35.80 17.09
N ASP A 76 -3.17 -36.20 17.73
CA ASP A 76 -2.65 -37.57 17.65
C ASP A 76 -1.85 -37.93 18.92
#